data_AF-A0A9E6S0I6-F1
#
_entry.id   AF-A0A9E6S0I6-F1
#
_cell.length_a   1.000
_cell.length_b   1.000
_cell.length_c   1.000
_cell.angle_alpha   90.00
_cell.angle_beta   90.00
_cell.angle_gamma   90.00
#
_symmetry.space_group_name_H-M   'P 1'
#
loop_
_entity.id
_entity.type
_entity.pdbx_description
1 polymer ?
#
loop_
_entity_poly.entity_id
_entity_poly.type
_entity_poly.pdbx_seq_one_letter_code
_entity_poly.pdbx_strand_id
1 'polypeptide(L)'
;MWNYEQLFNQIEELVMHHSPSGVETEINNLLLQKFADLGVEVWLDRADNIIAKIPGKNSDQKIAITAHKDEIGAIVKNIGESGKVEVRKLGGAFPWVYGEWEGKSKNFVQENYTENYINWLSEPAWNAPLGGETAVEIANRAMPVITEIRDKHAEGNILVVSHKATIRIMLCSLLGIDLGCYRYRVNILVASVSVVKFDVNGPLLEVLGDRYHIPDHIRSRPGT
;
A
#
# COMPACT_ATOMS: atom_id res chain seq x y z
N MET A 1 27.87 -12.15 4.55
CA MET A 1 27.88 -11.47 3.24
C MET A 1 26.59 -11.87 2.56
N TRP A 2 25.71 -10.93 2.23
CA TRP A 2 24.39 -11.24 1.65
C TRP A 2 24.58 -11.83 0.26
N ASN A 3 23.99 -13.00 0.00
CA ASN A 3 24.01 -13.59 -1.34
C ASN A 3 22.87 -12.97 -2.16
N TYR A 4 23.21 -11.94 -2.93
CA TYR A 4 22.25 -11.20 -3.75
C TYR A 4 21.58 -12.06 -4.84
N GLU A 5 22.27 -13.10 -5.31
CA GLU A 5 21.73 -14.03 -6.30
C GLU A 5 20.60 -14.87 -5.68
N GLN A 6 20.80 -15.36 -4.45
CA GLN A 6 19.74 -16.02 -3.69
C GLN A 6 18.54 -15.10 -3.39
N LEU A 7 18.79 -13.84 -3.01
CA LEU A 7 17.72 -12.88 -2.75
C LEU A 7 16.93 -12.55 -4.03
N PHE A 8 17.63 -12.37 -5.16
CA PHE A 8 17.02 -12.09 -6.45
C PHE A 8 16.10 -13.23 -6.89
N ASN A 9 16.59 -14.47 -6.82
CA ASN A 9 15.83 -15.66 -7.17
C ASN A 9 14.59 -15.82 -6.28
N GLN A 10 14.71 -15.50 -4.98
CA GLN A 10 13.55 -15.52 -4.07
C GLN A 10 12.49 -14.47 -4.44
N ILE A 11 12.90 -13.24 -4.78
CA ILE A 11 11.94 -12.20 -5.16
C ILE A 11 11.31 -12.50 -6.51
N GLU A 12 12.08 -12.95 -7.50
CA GLU A 12 11.57 -13.37 -8.82
C GLU A 12 10.53 -14.47 -8.69
N GLU A 13 10.80 -15.49 -7.88
CA GLU A 13 9.84 -16.53 -7.58
C GLU A 13 8.57 -15.97 -6.95
N LEU A 14 8.68 -15.08 -5.95
CA LEU A 14 7.52 -14.49 -5.26
C LEU A 14 6.64 -13.63 -6.17
N VAL A 15 7.21 -12.82 -7.07
CA VAL A 15 6.43 -11.92 -7.95
C VAL A 15 5.78 -12.61 -9.14
N MET A 16 6.19 -13.85 -9.44
CA MET A 16 5.62 -14.66 -10.52
C MET A 16 4.37 -15.44 -10.09
N HIS A 17 4.03 -15.45 -8.80
CA HIS A 17 2.85 -16.13 -8.28
C HIS A 17 1.67 -15.15 -8.16
N HIS A 18 0.48 -15.60 -8.53
CA HIS A 18 -0.71 -14.76 -8.46
C HIS A 18 -1.15 -14.54 -7.02
N SER A 19 -1.52 -13.30 -6.69
CA SER A 19 -2.10 -12.92 -5.39
C SER A 19 -3.22 -11.86 -5.50
N PRO A 20 -4.20 -12.01 -6.41
CA PRO A 20 -5.36 -11.12 -6.41
C PRO A 20 -6.14 -11.30 -5.10
N SER A 21 -6.68 -10.19 -4.58
CA SER A 21 -7.34 -10.18 -3.27
C SER A 21 -8.51 -11.19 -3.21
N GLY A 22 -8.52 -12.04 -2.20
CA GLY A 22 -9.47 -13.14 -2.00
C GLY A 22 -9.14 -14.45 -2.73
N VAL A 23 -8.06 -14.51 -3.52
CA VAL A 23 -7.60 -15.73 -4.22
C VAL A 23 -6.08 -15.90 -4.07
N GLU A 24 -5.57 -15.74 -2.85
CA GLU A 24 -4.15 -15.75 -2.52
C GLU A 24 -3.56 -17.15 -2.24
N THR A 25 -4.33 -18.22 -2.46
CA THR A 25 -3.92 -19.61 -2.17
C THR A 25 -2.56 -19.99 -2.77
N GLU A 26 -2.28 -19.51 -3.98
CA GLU A 26 -1.03 -19.79 -4.69
C GLU A 26 0.19 -19.20 -3.95
N ILE A 27 0.17 -17.90 -3.67
CA ILE A 27 1.25 -17.24 -2.93
C ILE A 27 1.34 -17.74 -1.49
N ASN A 28 0.22 -18.17 -0.90
CA ASN A 28 0.21 -18.65 0.48
C ASN A 28 0.96 -19.96 0.67
N ASN A 29 0.68 -20.93 -0.20
CA ASN A 29 1.34 -22.24 -0.13
C ASN A 29 2.85 -22.09 -0.26
N LEU A 30 3.29 -21.21 -1.16
CA LEU A 30 4.70 -20.89 -1.35
C LEU A 30 5.33 -20.30 -0.09
N LEU A 31 4.71 -19.27 0.48
CA LEU A 31 5.22 -18.58 1.66
C LEU A 31 5.25 -19.47 2.91
N LEU A 32 4.19 -20.26 3.14
CA LEU A 32 4.14 -21.21 4.25
C LEU A 32 5.26 -22.25 4.16
N GLN A 33 5.49 -22.81 2.97
CA GLN A 33 6.56 -23.77 2.75
C GLN A 33 7.93 -23.13 3.03
N LYS A 34 8.18 -21.92 2.50
CA LYS A 34 9.45 -21.21 2.72
C LYS A 34 9.71 -20.91 4.19
N PHE A 35 8.70 -20.52 4.96
CA PHE A 35 8.86 -20.30 6.40
C PHE A 35 9.09 -21.59 7.18
N ALA A 36 8.43 -22.69 6.79
CA ALA A 36 8.67 -24.01 7.37
C ALA A 36 10.11 -24.50 7.10
N ASP A 37 10.62 -24.31 5.88
CA ASP A 37 12.00 -24.66 5.51
C ASP A 37 13.05 -23.86 6.30
N LEU A 38 12.69 -22.64 6.72
CA LEU A 38 13.50 -21.79 7.60
C LEU A 38 13.40 -22.17 9.08
N GLY A 39 12.58 -23.16 9.45
CA GLY A 39 12.39 -23.61 10.82
C GLY A 39 11.66 -22.59 11.70
N VAL A 40 10.93 -21.66 11.10
CA VAL A 40 10.21 -20.59 11.79
C VAL A 40 8.80 -21.07 12.10
N GLU A 41 8.29 -20.75 13.30
CA GLU A 41 6.88 -20.99 13.62
C GLU A 41 6.01 -20.15 12.68
N VAL A 42 5.19 -20.81 11.85
CA VAL A 42 4.36 -20.16 10.83
C VAL A 42 2.94 -20.71 10.84
N TRP A 43 1.96 -19.83 10.68
CA TRP A 43 0.55 -20.21 10.57
C TRP A 43 -0.25 -19.20 9.74
N LEU A 44 -1.43 -19.61 9.30
CA LEU A 44 -2.45 -18.73 8.75
C LEU A 44 -3.42 -18.28 9.85
N ASP A 45 -3.78 -17.01 9.84
CA ASP A 45 -4.90 -16.54 10.66
C ASP A 45 -6.26 -16.71 9.94
N ARG A 46 -7.33 -16.25 10.57
CA ARG A 46 -8.70 -16.36 10.02
C ARG A 46 -8.97 -15.42 8.85
N ALA A 47 -8.08 -14.48 8.60
CA ALA A 47 -8.13 -13.50 7.51
C ALA A 47 -7.11 -13.83 6.42
N ASP A 48 -6.57 -15.06 6.42
CA ASP A 48 -5.61 -15.54 5.44
C ASP A 48 -4.25 -14.81 5.46
N ASN A 49 -3.93 -14.12 6.56
CA ASN A 49 -2.59 -13.57 6.75
C ASN A 49 -1.60 -14.70 7.09
N ILE A 50 -0.42 -14.66 6.48
CA ILE A 50 0.70 -15.51 6.89
C ILE A 50 1.46 -14.81 8.01
N ILE A 51 1.50 -15.46 9.17
CA ILE A 51 2.22 -14.97 10.33
C ILE A 51 3.40 -15.90 10.56
N ALA A 52 4.61 -15.33 10.48
CA ALA A 52 5.85 -16.02 10.80
C ALA A 52 6.48 -15.39 12.05
N LYS A 53 6.72 -16.21 13.08
CA LYS A 53 7.28 -15.77 14.35
C LYS A 53 8.75 -16.12 14.44
N ILE A 54 9.58 -15.10 14.26
CA ILE A 54 11.03 -15.21 14.37
C ILE A 54 11.43 -14.91 15.83
N PRO A 55 12.08 -15.84 16.55
CA PRO A 55 12.52 -15.60 17.92
C PRO A 55 13.59 -14.51 17.97
N GLY A 56 13.36 -13.47 18.77
CA GLY A 56 14.32 -12.41 19.06
C GLY A 56 15.42 -12.85 20.02
N LYS A 57 16.50 -12.06 20.12
CA LYS A 57 17.60 -12.32 21.06
C LYS A 57 17.22 -12.07 22.53
N ASN A 58 16.22 -11.23 22.79
CA ASN A 58 15.65 -10.93 24.10
C ASN A 58 14.16 -10.52 24.00
N SER A 59 13.48 -10.41 25.13
CA SER A 59 12.02 -10.13 25.22
C SER A 59 11.67 -8.64 25.42
N ASP A 60 12.67 -7.78 25.63
CA ASP A 60 12.49 -6.40 26.09
C ASP A 60 12.10 -5.42 24.98
N GLN A 61 12.27 -5.83 23.72
CA GLN A 61 11.95 -5.05 22.54
C GLN A 61 11.21 -5.91 21.53
N LYS A 62 10.22 -5.33 20.85
CA LYS A 62 9.40 -6.02 19.86
C LYS A 62 9.38 -5.22 18.57
N ILE A 63 9.64 -5.89 17.45
CA ILE A 63 9.63 -5.31 16.10
C ILE A 63 8.61 -6.12 15.30
N ALA A 64 7.63 -5.45 14.70
CA ALA A 64 6.74 -6.03 13.72
C ALA A 64 7.13 -5.48 12.34
N ILE A 65 7.41 -6.36 11.39
CA ILE A 65 7.75 -6.03 10.01
C ILE A 65 6.57 -6.47 9.14
N THR A 66 6.04 -5.57 8.33
CA THR A 66 4.89 -5.82 7.47
C THR A 66 5.30 -5.75 6.01
N ALA A 67 4.82 -6.68 5.19
CA ALA A 67 5.05 -6.71 3.76
C ALA A 67 3.71 -6.95 3.04
N HIS A 68 3.57 -6.39 1.84
CA HIS A 68 2.35 -6.44 1.04
C HIS A 68 2.29 -7.76 0.25
N LYS A 69 1.19 -8.53 0.38
CA LYS A 69 0.96 -9.84 -0.26
C LYS A 69 -0.06 -9.77 -1.41
N ASP A 70 -0.99 -8.82 -1.39
CA ASP A 70 -2.21 -8.80 -2.22
C ASP A 70 -2.53 -7.41 -2.76
N GLU A 71 -3.30 -7.29 -3.84
CA GLU A 71 -3.77 -6.00 -4.36
C GLU A 71 -5.00 -5.44 -3.57
N ILE A 72 -4.77 -4.46 -2.66
CA ILE A 72 -5.72 -3.53 -1.92
C ILE A 72 -6.54 -4.16 -0.75
N GLY A 73 -6.76 -3.61 0.48
CA GLY A 73 -6.38 -2.36 1.18
C GLY A 73 -7.11 -2.21 2.56
N ALA A 74 -6.39 -2.32 3.68
CA ALA A 74 -6.92 -2.14 5.06
C ALA A 74 -5.91 -1.42 5.98
N ILE A 75 -6.39 -0.71 7.03
CA ILE A 75 -5.54 -0.11 8.07
C ILE A 75 -5.67 -0.88 9.38
N VAL A 76 -4.53 -1.14 10.03
CA VAL A 76 -4.47 -1.58 11.43
C VAL A 76 -4.68 -0.37 12.34
N LYS A 77 -5.80 -0.38 13.08
CA LYS A 77 -6.26 0.71 13.95
C LYS A 77 -5.69 0.61 15.37
N ASN A 78 -5.56 -0.60 15.90
CA ASN A 78 -5.01 -0.80 17.24
C ASN A 78 -4.44 -2.22 17.37
N ILE A 79 -3.41 -2.38 18.20
CA ILE A 79 -2.92 -3.69 18.63
C ILE A 79 -3.04 -3.70 20.15
N GLY A 80 -4.04 -4.40 20.68
CA GLY A 80 -4.27 -4.50 22.13
C GLY A 80 -3.17 -5.30 22.84
N GLU A 81 -3.07 -5.17 24.16
CA GLU A 81 -2.05 -5.83 24.99
C GLU A 81 -2.04 -7.37 24.89
N SER A 82 -3.14 -7.97 24.43
CA SER A 82 -3.28 -9.41 24.16
C SER A 82 -3.05 -9.81 22.70
N GLY A 83 -2.56 -8.89 21.85
CA GLY A 83 -2.31 -9.14 20.41
C GLY A 83 -3.58 -9.08 19.54
N LYS A 84 -4.69 -8.58 20.08
CA LYS A 84 -5.94 -8.42 19.33
C LYS A 84 -5.80 -7.21 18.40
N VAL A 85 -5.78 -7.48 17.08
CA VAL A 85 -5.68 -6.46 16.04
C VAL A 85 -7.08 -5.95 15.71
N GLU A 86 -7.32 -4.67 15.97
CA GLU A 86 -8.49 -3.98 15.43
C GLU A 86 -8.14 -3.45 14.05
N VAL A 87 -8.81 -3.95 13.02
CA VAL A 87 -8.63 -3.51 11.65
C VAL A 87 -9.82 -2.64 11.25
N ARG A 88 -9.56 -1.55 10.55
CA ARG A 88 -10.61 -0.79 9.86
C ARG A 88 -10.39 -0.87 8.35
N LYS A 89 -11.50 -1.05 7.63
CA LYS A 89 -11.55 -0.82 6.19
C LYS A 89 -11.25 0.65 5.91
N LEU A 90 -10.28 0.92 5.04
CA LEU A 90 -10.03 2.26 4.53
C LEU A 90 -10.72 2.39 3.17
N GLY A 91 -12.02 2.69 3.21
CA GLY A 91 -12.90 2.50 2.05
C GLY A 91 -13.28 1.03 1.82
N GLY A 92 -14.33 0.82 1.04
CA GLY A 92 -14.68 -0.51 0.56
C GLY A 92 -13.71 -0.93 -0.54
N ALA A 93 -13.33 -2.21 -0.56
CA ALA A 93 -12.81 -2.87 -1.75
C ALA A 93 -13.96 -2.98 -2.75
N PHE A 94 -14.28 -1.86 -3.39
CA PHE A 94 -15.19 -1.86 -4.52
C PHE A 94 -14.31 -2.06 -5.76
N PRO A 95 -14.56 -3.09 -6.58
CA PRO A 95 -13.82 -3.39 -7.81
C PRO A 95 -14.13 -2.36 -8.91
N TRP A 96 -14.15 -1.08 -8.55
CA TRP A 96 -14.53 0.00 -9.42
C TRP A 96 -13.63 1.22 -9.23
N VAL A 97 -12.44 1.15 -8.63
CA VAL A 97 -11.56 2.35 -8.56
C VAL A 97 -11.17 2.80 -9.96
N TYR A 98 -10.93 1.83 -10.85
CA TYR A 98 -10.76 2.08 -12.28
C TYR A 98 -12.03 1.80 -13.09
N GLY A 99 -13.15 1.51 -12.42
CA GLY A 99 -14.43 1.23 -13.05
C GLY A 99 -14.30 0.20 -14.17
N GLU A 100 -14.84 0.55 -15.34
CA GLU A 100 -14.76 -0.30 -16.53
C GLU A 100 -13.33 -0.52 -17.05
N TRP A 101 -12.34 0.26 -16.63
CA TRP A 101 -10.96 0.07 -17.08
C TRP A 101 -10.23 -1.06 -16.34
N GLU A 102 -10.82 -1.61 -15.29
CA GLU A 102 -10.20 -2.71 -14.53
C GLU A 102 -9.92 -3.92 -15.43
N GLY A 103 -8.72 -4.49 -15.28
CA GLY A 103 -8.24 -5.60 -16.09
C GLY A 103 -7.97 -5.29 -17.57
N LYS A 104 -8.16 -4.05 -18.03
CA LYS A 104 -7.91 -3.65 -19.43
C LYS A 104 -6.51 -3.10 -19.61
N SER A 105 -5.92 -3.37 -20.78
CA SER A 105 -4.62 -2.79 -21.14
C SER A 105 -4.74 -1.29 -21.42
N LYS A 106 -3.65 -0.55 -21.23
CA LYS A 106 -3.60 0.88 -21.54
C LYS A 106 -3.99 1.17 -22.99
N ASN A 107 -3.52 0.35 -23.95
CA ASN A 107 -3.84 0.53 -25.37
C ASN A 107 -5.34 0.33 -25.62
N PHE A 108 -5.94 -0.72 -25.04
CA PHE A 108 -7.37 -0.95 -25.14
C PHE A 108 -8.16 0.25 -24.61
N VAL A 109 -7.77 0.79 -23.46
CA VAL A 109 -8.42 1.97 -22.87
C VAL A 109 -8.30 3.19 -23.78
N GLN A 110 -7.12 3.45 -24.33
CA GLN A 110 -6.88 4.58 -25.23
C GLN A 110 -7.68 4.50 -26.52
N GLU A 111 -7.93 3.29 -27.03
CA GLU A 111 -8.68 3.05 -28.26
C GLU A 111 -10.21 3.06 -28.04
N ASN A 112 -10.68 2.52 -26.91
CA ASN A 112 -12.11 2.29 -26.66
C ASN A 112 -12.75 3.35 -25.75
N TYR A 113 -11.94 4.13 -25.02
CA TYR A 113 -12.40 5.17 -24.10
C TYR A 113 -11.64 6.49 -24.32
N THR A 114 -11.32 6.83 -25.57
CA THR A 114 -10.42 7.93 -25.95
C THR A 114 -10.72 9.26 -25.25
N GLU A 115 -11.97 9.71 -25.30
CA GLU A 115 -12.38 10.99 -24.70
C GLU A 115 -12.28 10.96 -23.17
N ASN A 116 -12.77 9.90 -22.53
CA ASN A 116 -12.65 9.70 -21.09
C ASN A 116 -11.17 9.61 -20.66
N TYR A 117 -10.31 8.99 -21.48
CA TYR A 117 -8.87 8.91 -21.25
C TYR A 117 -8.18 10.28 -21.33
N ILE A 118 -8.54 11.11 -22.31
CA ILE A 118 -8.02 12.48 -22.43
C ILE A 118 -8.43 13.31 -21.22
N ASN A 119 -9.71 13.29 -20.84
CA ASN A 119 -10.22 14.04 -19.69
C ASN A 119 -9.60 13.56 -18.37
N TRP A 120 -9.45 12.24 -18.21
CA TRP A 120 -8.77 11.65 -17.06
C TRP A 120 -7.31 12.07 -16.97
N LEU A 121 -6.62 12.33 -18.09
CA LEU A 121 -5.25 12.82 -18.10
C LEU A 121 -5.15 14.33 -17.81
N SER A 122 -6.02 15.14 -18.42
CA SER A 122 -5.97 16.60 -18.33
C SER A 122 -6.46 17.13 -16.99
N GLU A 123 -7.54 16.56 -16.46
CA GLU A 123 -8.21 17.02 -15.24
C GLU A 123 -8.53 15.85 -14.30
N PRO A 124 -7.50 15.20 -13.74
CA PRO A 124 -7.66 13.96 -12.97
C PRO A 124 -8.31 14.15 -11.60
N ALA A 125 -8.49 15.41 -11.17
CA ALA A 125 -9.25 15.74 -9.97
C ALA A 125 -10.72 15.35 -10.11
N TRP A 126 -11.30 15.63 -11.28
CA TRP A 126 -12.73 15.59 -11.54
C TRP A 126 -13.15 14.53 -12.55
N ASN A 127 -12.19 13.99 -13.31
CA ASN A 127 -12.45 12.99 -14.33
C ASN A 127 -11.84 11.66 -13.92
N ALA A 128 -12.72 10.70 -13.64
CA ALA A 128 -12.38 9.32 -13.32
C ALA A 128 -12.36 8.45 -14.58
N PRO A 129 -11.72 7.27 -14.53
CA PRO A 129 -12.07 6.16 -15.40
C PRO A 129 -13.58 5.93 -15.39
N LEU A 130 -14.16 5.56 -16.52
CA LEU A 130 -15.62 5.38 -16.61
C LEU A 130 -16.13 4.40 -15.54
N GLY A 131 -17.09 4.83 -14.72
CA GLY A 131 -17.65 4.03 -13.64
C GLY A 131 -16.75 3.90 -12.41
N GLY A 132 -15.65 4.65 -12.33
CA GLY A 132 -14.75 4.66 -11.17
C GLY A 132 -14.69 5.96 -10.39
N GLU A 133 -13.73 6.03 -9.46
CA GLU A 133 -13.63 7.14 -8.50
C GLU A 133 -12.70 8.25 -9.01
N THR A 134 -13.16 9.50 -8.87
CA THR A 134 -12.35 10.70 -9.07
C THR A 134 -11.34 10.89 -7.94
N ALA A 135 -10.29 11.67 -8.15
CA ALA A 135 -9.35 11.95 -7.06
C ALA A 135 -10.00 12.70 -5.89
N VAL A 136 -11.00 13.55 -6.18
CA VAL A 136 -11.80 14.25 -5.15
C VAL A 136 -12.63 13.26 -4.33
N GLU A 137 -13.27 12.27 -4.96
CA GLU A 137 -14.02 11.23 -4.24
C GLU A 137 -13.11 10.37 -3.36
N ILE A 138 -11.94 9.99 -3.88
CA ILE A 138 -10.91 9.28 -3.11
C ILE A 138 -10.48 10.11 -1.90
N ALA A 139 -10.23 11.41 -2.07
CA ALA A 139 -9.88 12.30 -0.97
C ALA A 139 -11.02 12.40 0.05
N ASN A 140 -12.27 12.56 -0.40
CA ASN A 140 -13.46 12.68 0.45
C ASN A 140 -13.68 11.46 1.33
N ARG A 141 -13.28 10.25 0.89
CA ARG A 141 -13.35 9.04 1.73
C ARG A 141 -12.07 8.78 2.55
N ALA A 142 -10.91 9.21 2.08
CA ALA A 142 -9.64 8.95 2.76
C ALA A 142 -9.36 9.96 3.90
N MET A 143 -9.64 11.24 3.69
CA MET A 143 -9.34 12.30 4.66
C MET A 143 -10.12 12.20 5.98
N PRO A 144 -11.39 11.78 6.00
CA PRO A 144 -12.09 11.49 7.26
C PRO A 144 -11.40 10.38 8.06
N VAL A 145 -10.78 9.41 7.40
CA VAL A 145 -10.04 8.34 8.09
C VAL A 145 -8.77 8.89 8.74
N ILE A 146 -8.04 9.77 8.06
CA ILE A 146 -6.88 10.47 8.65
C ILE A 146 -7.30 11.35 9.83
N THR A 147 -8.43 12.05 9.71
CA THR A 147 -8.99 12.87 10.79
C THR A 147 -9.35 12.01 11.99
N GLU A 148 -10.05 10.90 11.78
CA GLU A 148 -10.41 9.96 12.84
C GLU A 148 -9.17 9.35 13.50
N ILE A 149 -8.15 9.01 12.72
CA ILE A 149 -6.87 8.51 13.23
C ILE A 149 -6.27 9.52 14.20
N ARG A 150 -6.19 10.79 13.80
CA ARG A 150 -5.66 11.86 14.64
C ARG A 150 -6.47 12.05 15.92
N ASP A 151 -7.80 11.99 15.81
CA ASP A 151 -8.70 12.23 16.94
C ASP A 151 -8.68 11.06 17.95
N LYS A 152 -8.48 9.82 17.49
CA LYS A 152 -8.45 8.62 18.35
C LYS A 152 -7.07 8.29 18.90
N HIS A 153 -6.01 8.77 18.25
CA HIS A 153 -4.64 8.45 18.59
C HIS A 153 -3.84 9.74 18.70
N ALA A 154 -3.96 10.41 19.86
CA ALA A 154 -3.25 11.66 20.14
C ALA A 154 -1.73 11.47 20.29
N GLU A 155 -1.26 10.24 20.52
CA GLU A 155 0.15 9.89 20.73
C GLU A 155 0.52 8.60 19.97
N GLY A 156 1.81 8.43 19.68
CA GLY A 156 2.36 7.25 19.00
C GLY A 156 2.51 7.42 17.48
N ASN A 157 2.89 6.33 16.80
CA ASN A 157 3.10 6.28 15.35
C ASN A 157 2.08 5.35 14.69
N ILE A 158 1.55 5.75 13.53
CA ILE A 158 0.53 4.99 12.80
C ILE A 158 1.01 4.73 11.38
N LEU A 159 0.92 3.46 10.95
CA LEU A 159 1.24 3.06 9.60
C LEU A 159 -0.04 2.99 8.74
N VAL A 160 -0.05 3.75 7.65
CA VAL A 160 -1.08 3.70 6.61
C VAL A 160 -0.51 2.98 5.40
N VAL A 161 -1.07 1.82 5.05
CA VAL A 161 -0.71 1.07 3.83
C VAL A 161 -1.83 1.25 2.80
N SER A 162 -1.49 1.73 1.60
CA SER A 162 -2.46 2.02 0.55
C SER A 162 -1.81 2.06 -0.85
N HIS A 163 -2.56 2.53 -1.85
CA HIS A 163 -2.15 2.54 -3.25
C HIS A 163 -1.45 3.83 -3.62
N LYS A 164 -0.62 3.75 -4.67
CA LYS A 164 0.10 4.89 -5.23
C LYS A 164 -0.80 6.12 -5.45
N ALA A 165 -1.97 5.95 -6.06
CA ALA A 165 -2.90 7.05 -6.29
C ALA A 165 -3.45 7.62 -4.97
N THR A 166 -3.97 6.75 -4.09
CA THR A 166 -4.53 7.15 -2.79
C THR A 166 -3.51 7.85 -1.91
N ILE A 167 -2.27 7.33 -1.81
CA ILE A 167 -1.20 7.95 -1.03
C ILE A 167 -0.87 9.34 -1.59
N ARG A 168 -0.70 9.46 -2.90
CA ARG A 168 -0.45 10.77 -3.54
C ARG A 168 -1.60 11.75 -3.26
N ILE A 169 -2.85 11.31 -3.35
CA ILE A 169 -4.05 12.13 -3.10
C ILE A 169 -4.12 12.55 -1.63
N MET A 170 -3.85 11.64 -0.68
CA MET A 170 -3.78 11.96 0.74
C MET A 170 -2.68 12.98 1.04
N LEU A 171 -1.48 12.78 0.49
CA LEU A 171 -0.37 13.72 0.66
C LEU A 171 -0.69 15.09 0.05
N CYS A 172 -1.28 15.13 -1.15
CA CYS A 172 -1.72 16.40 -1.74
C CYS A 172 -2.77 17.11 -0.87
N SER A 173 -3.75 16.36 -0.37
CA SER A 173 -4.81 16.91 0.51
C SER A 173 -4.23 17.46 1.81
N LEU A 174 -3.29 16.74 2.43
CA LEU A 174 -2.63 17.17 3.66
C LEU A 174 -1.78 18.42 3.45
N LEU A 175 -1.07 18.51 2.32
CA LEU A 175 -0.11 19.58 2.05
C LEU A 175 -0.72 20.77 1.29
N GLY A 176 -2.04 20.79 1.08
CA GLY A 176 -2.72 21.85 0.33
C GLY A 176 -2.32 21.93 -1.15
N ILE A 177 -1.85 20.81 -1.72
CA ILE A 177 -1.52 20.71 -3.15
C ILE A 177 -2.80 20.40 -3.91
N ASP A 178 -3.03 21.13 -5.00
CA ASP A 178 -4.14 20.88 -5.92
C ASP A 178 -4.20 19.41 -6.35
N LEU A 179 -5.39 18.79 -6.21
CA LEU A 179 -5.58 17.37 -6.53
C LEU A 179 -5.45 17.11 -8.03
N GLY A 180 -5.65 18.09 -8.92
CA GLY A 180 -5.41 17.91 -10.35
C GLY A 180 -3.94 17.61 -10.66
N CYS A 181 -3.05 17.93 -9.74
CA CYS A 181 -1.61 17.81 -9.92
C CYS A 181 -0.99 16.57 -9.25
N TYR A 182 -1.78 15.70 -8.58
CA TYR A 182 -1.26 14.62 -7.74
C TYR A 182 -0.31 13.64 -8.47
N ARG A 183 -0.50 13.44 -9.78
CA ARG A 183 0.32 12.53 -10.58
C ARG A 183 1.71 13.09 -10.90
N TYR A 184 1.83 14.42 -10.94
CA TYR A 184 3.02 15.15 -11.41
C TYR A 184 3.78 15.85 -10.27
N ARG A 185 3.13 16.09 -9.13
CA ARG A 185 3.74 16.78 -7.98
C ARG A 185 4.30 15.84 -6.93
N VAL A 186 3.72 14.65 -6.78
CA VAL A 186 4.09 13.71 -5.72
C VAL A 186 4.41 12.36 -6.35
N ASN A 187 5.65 11.88 -6.18
CA ASN A 187 6.02 10.54 -6.59
C ASN A 187 6.05 9.59 -5.39
N ILE A 188 5.41 8.44 -5.54
CA ILE A 188 5.38 7.36 -4.57
C ILE A 188 5.70 6.10 -5.36
N LEU A 189 6.82 5.49 -5.01
CA LEU A 189 7.29 4.25 -5.62
C LEU A 189 6.82 3.07 -4.78
N VAL A 190 6.85 1.88 -5.37
CA VAL A 190 6.45 0.66 -4.65
C VAL A 190 7.38 0.46 -3.45
N ALA A 191 6.79 0.06 -2.32
CA ALA A 191 7.48 -0.10 -1.03
C ALA A 191 8.20 1.17 -0.52
N SER A 192 7.85 2.35 -1.04
CA SER A 192 8.40 3.60 -0.52
C SER A 192 7.71 4.06 0.76
N VAL A 193 8.47 4.68 1.67
CA VAL A 193 7.98 5.18 2.96
C VAL A 193 7.89 6.70 2.91
N SER A 194 6.74 7.23 3.30
CA SER A 194 6.58 8.68 3.51
C SER A 194 6.16 8.93 4.97
N VAL A 195 6.69 9.98 5.57
CA VAL A 195 6.43 10.33 6.97
C VAL A 195 5.81 11.71 7.01
N VAL A 196 4.58 11.79 7.52
CA VAL A 196 3.89 13.03 7.82
C VAL A 196 3.74 13.14 9.33
N LYS A 197 4.31 14.19 9.89
CA LYS A 197 4.17 14.55 11.30
C LYS A 197 3.05 15.55 11.45
N PHE A 198 2.16 15.34 12.40
CA PHE A 198 1.15 16.33 12.76
C PHE A 198 1.60 17.11 13.99
N ASP A 199 1.72 18.43 13.86
CA ASP A 199 2.03 19.33 14.97
C ASP A 199 0.99 20.46 15.10
N VAL A 200 1.25 21.44 15.97
CA VAL A 200 0.36 22.59 16.21
C VAL A 200 0.10 23.45 14.97
N ASN A 201 0.95 23.38 13.95
CA ASN A 201 0.83 24.10 12.69
C ASN A 201 0.15 23.25 11.60
N GLY A 202 -0.15 21.97 11.88
CA GLY A 202 -0.77 21.04 10.96
C GLY A 202 0.18 19.93 10.46
N PRO A 203 -0.11 19.32 9.30
CA PRO A 203 0.72 18.26 8.73
C PRO A 203 2.03 18.81 8.14
N LEU A 204 3.15 18.21 8.55
CA LEU A 204 4.50 18.44 8.05
C LEU A 204 5.02 17.16 7.39
N LEU A 205 5.36 17.24 6.11
CA LEU A 205 6.03 16.12 5.41
C LEU A 205 7.52 16.11 5.77
N GLU A 206 7.95 15.11 6.54
CA GLU A 206 9.36 14.94 6.93
C GLU A 206 10.13 14.08 5.94
N VAL A 207 9.48 13.05 5.37
CA VAL A 207 10.08 12.12 4.41
C VAL A 207 9.08 11.85 3.29
N LEU A 208 9.55 11.88 2.05
CA LEU A 208 8.75 11.55 0.87
C LEU A 208 9.37 10.38 0.11
N GLY A 209 8.63 9.28 0.00
CA GLY A 209 8.95 8.19 -0.89
C GLY A 209 10.32 7.55 -0.67
N ASP A 210 10.80 7.48 0.57
CA ASP A 210 12.06 6.84 0.92
C ASP A 210 12.07 5.37 0.51
N ARG A 211 13.15 4.98 -0.16
CA ARG A 211 13.46 3.58 -0.51
C ARG A 211 14.90 3.21 -0.15
N TYR A 212 15.59 3.97 0.70
CA TYR A 212 16.98 3.64 1.06
C TYR A 212 17.11 2.32 1.82
N HIS A 213 16.03 1.88 2.48
CA HIS A 213 15.91 0.55 3.04
C HIS A 213 15.92 -0.58 1.98
N ILE A 214 15.75 -0.24 0.69
CA ILE A 214 15.78 -1.17 -0.45
C ILE A 214 17.17 -1.12 -1.12
N PRO A 215 17.82 -2.27 -1.38
CA PRO A 215 19.10 -2.33 -2.09
C PRO A 215 19.09 -1.66 -3.47
N ASP A 216 20.21 -1.05 -3.88
CA ASP A 216 20.32 -0.31 -5.16
C ASP A 216 19.90 -1.13 -6.37
N HIS A 217 20.33 -2.39 -6.45
CA HIS A 217 20.02 -3.28 -7.57
C HIS A 217 18.53 -3.63 -7.70
N ILE A 218 17.74 -3.50 -6.62
CA ILE A 218 16.28 -3.64 -6.66
C ILE A 218 15.64 -2.32 -7.08
N ARG A 219 16.13 -1.19 -6.57
CA ARG A 219 15.68 0.16 -6.95
C ARG A 219 15.93 0.50 -8.42
N SER A 220 16.96 -0.10 -9.03
CA SER A 220 17.30 0.11 -10.44
C SER A 220 16.56 -0.80 -11.41
N ARG A 221 15.70 -1.73 -10.94
CA ARG A 221 14.96 -2.62 -11.85
C ARG A 221 13.89 -1.84 -12.62
N PRO A 222 13.74 -2.09 -13.94
CA PRO A 222 12.63 -1.55 -14.71
C PRO A 222 11.28 -1.90 -14.08
N GLY A 223 10.41 -0.92 -13.89
CA GLY A 223 9.07 -1.11 -13.31
C GLY A 223 8.95 -0.92 -11.80
N THR A 224 10.06 -0.66 -11.09
CA THR A 224 10.03 -0.32 -9.66
C THR A 224 9.94 1.17 -9.36
#